data_AF-A0A5P0ZM30-F1
#
_entry.id   AF-A0A5P0ZM30-F1
#
_cell.length_a   1.000
_cell.length_b   1.000
_cell.length_c   1.000
_cell.angle_alpha   90.00
_cell.angle_beta   90.00
_cell.angle_gamma   90.00
#
_symmetry.space_group_name_H-M   'P 1'
#
loop_
_entity.id
_entity.type
_entity.pdbx_description
1 polymer ?
#
loop_
_entity_poly.entity_id
_entity_poly.type
_entity_poly.pdbx_seq_one_letter_code
_entity_poly.pdbx_strand_id
1 'polypeptide(L)'
;MDYSKQKLMLTLLTEFELSFTKQINESNINQETSRYLEDKVREMRDKQYRGSLFDKEVEQIIKKINQAQADDLVFNDYTKRLWKVIVQISKRTTSFETAYSLIDILSSKNASFKL
;
A
#
# COMPACT_ATOMS: atom_id res chain seq x y z
N MET A 1 5.14 10.43 -10.83
CA MET A 1 3.67 10.39 -10.82
C MET A 1 3.15 11.83 -10.78
N ASP A 2 1.96 12.11 -11.35
CA ASP A 2 1.32 13.42 -11.12
C ASP A 2 0.83 13.55 -9.67
N TYR A 3 0.54 14.78 -9.23
CA TYR A 3 0.17 15.06 -7.83
C TYR A 3 -1.09 14.31 -7.36
N SER A 4 -2.11 14.20 -8.22
CA SER A 4 -3.36 13.49 -7.89
C SER A 4 -3.09 12.00 -7.65
N LYS A 5 -2.25 11.40 -8.50
CA LYS A 5 -1.79 10.04 -8.37
C LYS A 5 -0.91 9.83 -7.14
N GLN A 6 -0.05 10.79 -6.77
CA GLN A 6 0.74 10.74 -5.53
C GLN A 6 -0.15 10.78 -4.29
N LYS A 7 -1.16 11.65 -4.26
CA LYS A 7 -2.12 11.72 -3.16
C LYS A 7 -2.87 10.40 -2.98
N LEU A 8 -3.34 9.83 -4.09
CA LEU A 8 -4.01 8.53 -4.09
C LEU A 8 -3.08 7.40 -3.61
N MET A 9 -1.85 7.35 -4.11
CA MET A 9 -0.85 6.37 -3.68
C MET A 9 -0.59 6.45 -2.18
N LEU A 10 -0.46 7.66 -1.61
CA LEU A 10 -0.27 7.85 -0.18
C LEU A 10 -1.47 7.34 0.63
N THR A 11 -2.70 7.58 0.15
CA THR A 11 -3.92 7.04 0.78
C THR A 11 -3.91 5.51 0.78
N LEU A 12 -3.55 4.88 -0.35
CA LEU A 12 -3.48 3.42 -0.43
C LEU A 12 -2.39 2.82 0.45
N LEU A 13 -1.21 3.46 0.48
CA LEU A 13 -0.11 3.03 1.36
C LEU A 13 -0.49 3.15 2.84
N THR A 14 -1.23 4.19 3.21
CA THR A 14 -1.74 4.36 4.59
C THR A 14 -2.76 3.28 4.94
N GLU A 15 -3.71 2.98 4.06
CA GLU A 15 -4.69 1.92 4.30
C GLU A 15 -4.04 0.53 4.30
N PHE A 16 -3.04 0.30 3.44
CA PHE A 16 -2.24 -0.92 3.41
C PHE A 16 -1.46 -1.12 4.70
N GLU A 17 -0.75 -0.10 5.18
CA GLU A 17 -0.03 -0.11 6.45
C GLU A 17 -0.99 -0.45 7.60
N LEU A 18 -2.09 0.30 7.76
CA LEU A 18 -3.08 0.04 8.81
C LEU A 18 -3.65 -1.37 8.76
N SER A 19 -3.91 -1.90 7.56
CA SER A 19 -4.42 -3.26 7.38
C SER A 19 -3.36 -4.32 7.68
N PHE A 20 -2.11 -4.07 7.30
CA PHE A 20 -1.00 -4.99 7.48
C PHE A 20 -0.59 -5.08 8.95
N THR A 21 -0.51 -3.95 9.66
CA THR A 21 -0.16 -3.88 11.08
C THR A 21 -1.21 -4.55 11.98
N LYS A 22 -2.49 -4.52 11.57
CA LYS A 22 -3.59 -5.16 12.34
C LYS A 22 -3.69 -6.66 12.14
N GLN A 23 -2.97 -7.25 11.20
CA GLN A 23 -3.01 -8.70 11.01
C GLN A 23 -2.25 -9.38 12.16
N ILE A 24 -2.83 -10.44 12.72
CA ILE A 24 -2.15 -11.24 13.74
C ILE A 24 -1.13 -12.13 13.03
N ASN A 25 0.15 -11.73 13.04
CA ASN A 25 1.25 -12.55 12.54
C ASN A 25 2.53 -12.28 13.34
N GLU A 26 3.04 -13.33 14.01
CA GLU A 26 4.21 -13.24 14.89
C GLU A 26 5.54 -13.45 14.17
N SER A 27 5.52 -13.71 12.86
CA SER A 27 6.75 -13.89 12.09
C SER A 27 7.63 -12.65 12.16
N ASN A 28 8.93 -12.86 12.38
CA ASN A 28 9.93 -11.79 12.40
C ASN A 28 9.88 -10.92 11.14
N ILE A 29 9.64 -11.54 9.96
CA ILE A 29 9.56 -10.78 8.71
C ILE A 29 8.32 -9.88 8.64
N ASN A 30 7.19 -10.34 9.17
CA ASN A 30 5.98 -9.55 9.25
C ASN A 30 6.16 -8.38 10.22
N GLN A 31 6.79 -8.59 11.38
CA GLN A 31 7.06 -7.53 12.34
C GLN A 31 8.06 -6.49 11.80
N GLU A 32 9.15 -6.92 11.18
CA GLU A 32 10.12 -6.01 10.56
C GLU A 32 9.46 -5.18 9.44
N THR A 33 8.67 -5.85 8.60
CA THR A 33 7.95 -5.20 7.51
C THR A 33 6.93 -4.19 8.02
N SER A 34 6.23 -4.51 9.12
CA SER A 34 5.27 -3.59 9.76
C SER A 34 5.95 -2.31 10.21
N ARG A 35 7.04 -2.43 10.97
CA ARG A 35 7.80 -1.27 11.46
C ARG A 35 8.34 -0.42 10.31
N TYR A 36 8.90 -1.06 9.29
CA TYR A 36 9.38 -0.36 8.09
C TYR A 36 8.27 0.42 7.39
N LEU A 37 7.08 -0.18 7.22
CA LEU A 37 5.93 0.47 6.58
C LEU A 37 5.42 1.64 7.41
N GLU A 38 5.24 1.44 8.71
CA GLU A 38 4.83 2.49 9.65
C GLU A 38 5.77 3.70 9.57
N ASP A 39 7.09 3.46 9.63
CA ASP A 39 8.09 4.51 9.56
C ASP A 39 8.04 5.25 8.22
N LYS A 40 8.00 4.52 7.11
CA LYS A 40 8.05 5.12 5.78
C LYS A 40 6.79 5.86 5.41
N VAL A 41 5.62 5.30 5.67
CA VAL A 41 4.34 5.95 5.38
C VAL A 41 4.17 7.20 6.24
N ARG A 42 4.54 7.13 7.53
CA ARG A 42 4.57 8.29 8.43
C ARG A 42 5.53 9.35 7.92
N GLU A 43 6.76 8.99 7.57
CA GLU A 43 7.76 9.93 7.05
C GLU A 43 7.26 10.65 5.79
N MET A 44 6.73 9.89 4.82
CA MET A 44 6.18 10.45 3.58
C MET A 44 5.03 11.42 3.83
N ARG A 45 4.15 11.10 4.78
CA ARG A 45 3.01 11.95 5.16
C ARG A 45 3.48 13.22 5.87
N ASP A 46 4.29 13.08 6.91
CA ASP A 46 4.66 14.16 7.81
C ASP A 46 5.62 15.16 7.13
N LYS A 47 6.55 14.64 6.31
CA LYS A 47 7.45 15.48 5.50
C LYS A 47 6.83 15.91 4.16
N GLN A 48 5.59 15.50 3.89
CA GLN A 48 4.82 15.86 2.69
C GLN A 48 5.61 15.62 1.40
N TYR A 49 6.16 14.42 1.22
CA TYR A 49 6.95 14.08 0.04
C TYR A 49 6.16 14.29 -1.26
N ARG A 50 6.82 14.84 -2.28
CA ARG A 50 6.21 15.17 -3.59
C ARG A 50 7.20 14.93 -4.73
N GLY A 51 6.67 14.85 -5.94
CA GLY A 51 7.47 14.75 -7.16
C GLY A 51 8.37 13.51 -7.15
N SER A 52 9.60 13.65 -7.63
CA SER A 52 10.55 12.54 -7.77
C SER A 52 10.95 11.90 -6.43
N LEU A 53 10.96 12.67 -5.33
CA LEU A 53 11.27 12.13 -4.01
C LEU A 53 10.19 11.14 -3.56
N PHE A 54 8.92 11.50 -3.72
CA PHE A 54 7.80 10.60 -3.43
C PHE A 54 7.88 9.33 -4.28
N ASP A 55 8.09 9.49 -5.59
CA ASP A 55 8.13 8.35 -6.51
C ASP A 55 9.26 7.36 -6.15
N LYS A 56 10.43 7.86 -5.77
CA LYS A 56 11.57 7.04 -5.32
C LYS A 56 11.27 6.26 -4.05
N GLU A 57 10.61 6.87 -3.06
CA GLU A 57 10.25 6.15 -1.84
C GLU A 57 9.21 5.07 -2.11
N VAL A 58 8.21 5.35 -2.95
CA VAL A 58 7.23 4.32 -3.35
C VAL A 58 7.92 3.14 -4.02
N GLU A 59 8.87 3.39 -4.92
CA GLU A 59 9.65 2.34 -5.57
C GLU A 59 10.45 1.50 -4.55
N GLN A 60 11.09 2.14 -3.57
CA GLN A 60 11.79 1.44 -2.49
C GLN A 60 10.86 0.58 -1.64
N ILE A 61 9.69 1.10 -1.25
CA ILE A 61 8.68 0.34 -0.51
C ILE A 61 8.26 -0.88 -1.32
N ILE A 62 7.93 -0.71 -2.60
CA ILE A 62 7.55 -1.82 -3.49
C ILE A 62 8.64 -2.88 -3.57
N LYS A 63 9.89 -2.46 -3.73
CA LYS A 63 11.03 -3.38 -3.78
C LYS A 63 11.17 -4.17 -2.47
N LYS A 64 11.15 -3.52 -1.31
CA LYS A 64 11.32 -4.21 -0.01
C LYS A 64 10.17 -5.17 0.27
N ILE A 65 8.93 -4.76 0.01
CA ILE A 65 7.76 -5.63 0.25
C ILE A 65 7.77 -6.83 -0.69
N ASN A 66 8.06 -6.66 -1.98
CA ASN A 66 8.14 -7.80 -2.90
C ASN A 66 9.27 -8.77 -2.53
N GLN A 67 10.40 -8.25 -2.05
CA GLN A 67 11.47 -9.08 -1.51
C GLN A 67 10.99 -9.86 -0.29
N ALA A 68 10.35 -9.19 0.67
CA ALA A 68 9.83 -9.85 1.86
C ALA A 68 8.75 -10.90 1.51
N GLN A 69 7.94 -10.69 0.47
CA GLN A 69 7.02 -11.72 -0.03
C GLN A 69 7.70 -12.96 -0.59
N ALA A 70 8.91 -12.83 -1.13
CA ALA A 70 9.72 -13.99 -1.51
C ALA A 70 10.29 -14.72 -0.29
N ASP A 71 10.43 -14.01 0.84
CA ASP A 71 10.99 -14.47 2.11
C ASP A 71 9.89 -14.81 3.15
N ASP A 72 8.70 -15.23 2.70
CA ASP A 72 7.53 -15.66 3.50
C ASP A 72 6.68 -14.56 4.18
N LEU A 73 6.70 -13.32 3.68
CA LEU A 73 5.73 -12.30 4.11
C LEU A 73 4.30 -12.68 3.71
N VAL A 74 3.45 -12.90 4.72
CA VAL A 74 2.04 -13.25 4.50
C VAL A 74 1.16 -12.01 4.56
N PHE A 75 0.19 -11.95 3.63
CA PHE A 75 -0.90 -10.98 3.64
C PHE A 75 -2.23 -11.68 3.89
N ASN A 76 -3.11 -11.06 4.68
CA ASN A 76 -4.52 -11.40 4.60
C ASN A 76 -5.13 -10.96 3.25
N ASP A 77 -6.35 -11.42 2.96
CA ASP A 77 -7.00 -11.19 1.67
C ASP A 77 -7.16 -9.70 1.32
N TYR A 78 -7.52 -8.87 2.30
CA TYR A 78 -7.72 -7.44 2.07
C TYR A 78 -6.40 -6.71 1.81
N THR A 79 -5.38 -6.96 2.65
CA THR A 79 -4.02 -6.45 2.48
C THR A 79 -3.44 -6.84 1.13
N LYS A 80 -3.68 -8.07 0.67
CA LYS A 80 -3.26 -8.57 -0.64
C LYS A 80 -3.94 -7.83 -1.79
N ARG A 81 -5.22 -7.49 -1.68
CA ARG A 81 -5.95 -6.70 -2.69
C ARG A 81 -5.42 -5.28 -2.78
N LEU A 82 -5.19 -4.63 -1.64
CA LEU A 82 -4.56 -3.30 -1.58
C LEU A 82 -3.18 -3.31 -2.25
N TRP A 83 -2.35 -4.31 -1.94
CA TRP A 83 -1.01 -4.44 -2.52
C TRP A 83 -1.04 -4.55 -4.04
N LYS A 84 -1.94 -5.37 -4.60
CA LYS A 84 -2.10 -5.51 -6.05
C LYS A 84 -2.38 -4.17 -6.72
N VAL A 85 -3.25 -3.35 -6.12
CA VAL A 85 -3.59 -2.03 -6.68
C VAL A 85 -2.45 -1.04 -6.54
N ILE A 86 -1.73 -1.03 -5.41
CA ILE A 86 -0.51 -0.22 -5.24
C ILE A 86 0.48 -0.54 -6.37
N VAL A 87 0.76 -1.82 -6.60
CA VAL A 87 1.69 -2.24 -7.65
C VAL A 87 1.18 -1.84 -9.04
N GLN A 88 -0.12 -1.97 -9.33
CA GLN A 88 -0.69 -1.56 -10.62
C GLN A 88 -0.59 -0.05 -10.85
N ILE A 89 -0.94 0.76 -9.85
CA ILE A 89 -0.84 2.23 -9.94
C ILE A 89 0.60 2.65 -10.09
N SER A 90 1.55 2.00 -9.41
CA SER A 90 2.97 2.34 -9.53
C SER A 90 3.48 2.19 -10.97
N LYS A 91 3.01 1.15 -11.70
CA LYS A 91 3.48 0.81 -13.05
C LYS A 91 2.75 1.54 -14.18
N ARG A 92 1.46 1.84 -14.04
CA ARG A 92 0.65 2.40 -15.14
C ARG A 92 0.57 3.92 -15.07
N THR A 93 0.69 4.61 -16.21
CA THR A 93 0.12 5.95 -16.38
C THR A 93 -1.39 5.83 -16.22
N THR A 94 -1.98 6.62 -15.33
CA THR A 94 -3.35 6.49 -14.79
C THR A 94 -4.39 6.32 -15.91
N SER A 95 -4.97 5.11 -16.08
CA SER A 95 -6.07 4.84 -17.02
C SER A 95 -7.41 4.75 -16.27
N PHE A 96 -8.53 4.98 -16.98
CA PHE A 96 -9.90 4.93 -16.45
C PHE A 96 -10.26 3.61 -15.74
N GLU A 97 -9.76 2.46 -16.21
CA GLU A 97 -9.97 1.15 -15.55
C GLU A 97 -9.42 1.11 -14.13
N THR A 98 -8.31 1.83 -13.88
CA THR A 98 -7.67 1.88 -12.57
C THR A 98 -8.56 2.58 -11.54
N ALA A 99 -9.36 3.56 -11.97
CA ALA A 99 -10.30 4.29 -11.11
C ALA A 99 -11.44 3.40 -10.60
N TYR A 100 -11.96 2.48 -11.42
CA TYR A 100 -13.02 1.55 -11.00
C TYR A 100 -12.50 0.50 -10.02
N SER A 101 -11.30 -0.07 -10.25
CA SER A 101 -10.69 -0.99 -9.28
C SER A 101 -10.42 -0.34 -7.92
N LEU A 102 -10.12 0.96 -7.90
CA LEU A 102 -9.95 1.74 -6.68
C LEU A 102 -11.26 1.94 -5.93
N ILE A 103 -12.32 2.31 -6.65
CA ILE A 103 -13.65 2.48 -6.06
C ILE A 103 -14.11 1.16 -5.46
N ASP A 104 -13.98 0.05 -6.18
CA ASP A 104 -14.45 -1.26 -5.70
C ASP A 104 -13.71 -1.71 -4.42
N ILE A 105 -12.39 -1.54 -4.36
CA ILE A 105 -11.61 -1.89 -3.17
C ILE A 105 -11.93 -0.98 -1.98
N LEU A 106 -12.02 0.33 -2.19
CA LEU A 106 -12.37 1.28 -1.13
C LEU A 106 -13.83 1.12 -0.67
N SER A 107 -14.73 0.71 -1.57
CA SER A 107 -16.15 0.47 -1.26
C SER A 107 -16.39 -0.86 -0.56
N SER A 108 -15.56 -1.87 -0.84
CA SER A 108 -15.66 -3.21 -0.22
C SER A 108 -15.44 -3.23 1.29
N LYS A 109 -14.79 -2.20 1.85
CA LYS A 109 -14.64 -2.00 3.31
C LYS A 109 -16.00 -1.83 4.02
N ASN A 110 -17.05 -1.42 3.30
CA ASN A 110 -18.41 -1.29 3.83
C ASN A 110 -19.29 -2.55 3.62
N ALA A 111 -18.84 -3.53 2.84
CA ALA A 111 -19.64 -4.72 2.52
C ALA A 111 -19.53 -5.84 3.57
N SER A 112 -18.46 -5.85 4.39
CA SER A 112 -18.23 -6.89 5.41
C SER A 112 -19.01 -6.72 6.73
N PHE A 113 -20.01 -5.83 6.78
CA PHE A 113 -20.92 -5.70 7.93
C PHE A 113 -22.37 -6.11 7.63
N LYS A 114 -22.57 -7.04 6.69
CA LYS A 114 -23.85 -7.76 6.55
C LYS A 114 -23.60 -9.24 6.41
N LEU A 115 -23.66 -9.96 7.53
CA LEU A 115 -24.27 -11.27 7.70
C LEU A 115 -24.49 -11.51 9.20
#